data_AF-A0A6A5AXV6-F1
#
_entry.id   AF-A0A6A5AXV6-F1
#
_cell.length_a   1.000
_cell.length_b   1.000
_cell.length_c   1.000
_cell.angle_alpha   90.00
_cell.angle_beta   90.00
_cell.angle_gamma   90.00
#
_symmetry.space_group_name_H-M   'P 1'
#
loop_
_entity.id
_entity.type
_entity.pdbx_description
1 polymer ?
#
loop_
_entity_poly.entity_id
_entity_poly.type
_entity_poly.pdbx_seq_one_letter_code
_entity_poly.pdbx_strand_id
1 'polypeptide(L)'
;MLSKKLKAVYDAGVALANERGLAATNDGNVTTPARTNTHDSAYSDDNDAYALGILLTCCSESQQQYVAEADTYGEAWCALAKHHEPKTRVDRLATLSEYFNMKWNTKQESLPQFLERYEIVLRKLKASGDAVHDSMVVDRLLDMLPWQMRAVTHQVHAMPMAQSQNLATVRVLLEAEYKAAIRSGALTNPKSGNNDDHALLATVKPGKCNWCQHKGHWEAECRSKQAGRPRRPK
;
A
#
# COMPACT_ATOMS: atom_id res chain seq x y z
N MET A 1 -18.51 -2.25 -17.46
CA MET A 1 -19.84 -2.83 -17.14
C MET A 1 -19.63 -4.28 -16.73
N LEU A 2 -19.71 -4.57 -15.43
CA LEU A 2 -19.68 -5.95 -14.94
C LEU A 2 -20.81 -6.78 -15.58
N SER A 3 -20.50 -8.02 -15.98
CA SER A 3 -21.52 -8.99 -16.39
C SER A 3 -22.57 -9.14 -15.28
N LYS A 4 -23.85 -9.35 -15.63
CA LYS A 4 -24.94 -9.55 -14.65
C LYS A 4 -24.61 -10.63 -13.62
N LYS A 5 -23.88 -11.66 -14.05
CA LYS A 5 -23.39 -12.76 -13.20
C LYS A 5 -22.34 -12.26 -12.19
N LEU A 6 -21.35 -11.51 -12.65
CA LEU A 6 -20.27 -10.97 -11.81
C LEU A 6 -20.80 -9.96 -10.78
N LYS A 7 -21.80 -9.16 -11.17
CA LYS A 7 -22.48 -8.25 -10.25
C LYS A 7 -23.20 -9.01 -9.13
N ALA A 8 -23.87 -10.12 -9.44
CA ALA A 8 -24.57 -10.92 -8.43
C ALA A 8 -23.61 -11.56 -7.42
N VAL A 9 -22.46 -12.07 -7.89
CA VAL A 9 -21.39 -12.61 -7.02
C VAL A 9 -20.77 -11.53 -6.15
N TYR A 10 -20.48 -10.36 -6.73
CA TYR A 10 -19.97 -9.21 -5.99
C TYR A 10 -20.96 -8.75 -4.90
N ASP A 11 -22.23 -8.58 -5.26
CA ASP A 11 -23.28 -8.14 -4.33
C ASP A 11 -23.47 -9.17 -3.19
N ALA A 12 -23.41 -10.47 -3.49
CA ALA A 12 -23.50 -11.55 -2.49
C ALA A 12 -22.28 -11.55 -1.54
N GLY A 13 -21.06 -11.38 -2.07
CA GLY A 13 -19.85 -11.29 -1.27
C GLY A 13 -19.82 -10.06 -0.37
N VAL A 14 -20.32 -8.92 -0.86
CA VAL A 14 -20.46 -7.68 -0.07
C VAL A 14 -21.52 -7.82 1.02
N ALA A 15 -22.63 -8.51 0.75
CA ALA A 15 -23.65 -8.79 1.75
C ALA A 15 -23.10 -9.65 2.91
N LEU A 16 -22.39 -10.75 2.59
CA LEU A 16 -21.70 -11.59 3.57
C LEU A 16 -20.63 -10.84 4.36
N ALA A 17 -19.90 -9.92 3.71
CA ALA A 17 -18.93 -9.05 4.36
C ALA A 17 -19.56 -8.12 5.38
N ASN A 18 -20.69 -7.51 5.03
CA ASN A 18 -21.42 -6.62 5.90
C ASN A 18 -22.03 -7.37 7.10
N GLU A 19 -22.57 -8.57 6.88
CA GLU A 19 -23.09 -9.43 7.96
C GLU A 19 -21.98 -9.83 8.96
N ARG A 20 -20.80 -10.23 8.45
CA ARG A 20 -19.64 -10.57 9.31
C ARG A 20 -19.02 -9.34 9.98
N GLY A 21 -19.05 -8.17 9.33
CA GLY A 21 -18.59 -6.90 9.90
C GLY A 21 -19.51 -6.38 11.00
N LEU A 22 -20.83 -6.53 10.86
CA LEU A 22 -21.83 -6.18 11.88
C LEU A 22 -21.76 -7.12 13.09
N ALA A 23 -21.47 -8.40 12.88
CA ALA A 23 -21.24 -9.36 13.95
C ALA A 23 -20.00 -9.00 14.80
N ALA A 24 -18.92 -8.49 14.17
CA ALA A 24 -17.71 -8.08 14.88
C ALA A 24 -17.87 -6.77 15.69
N THR A 25 -18.86 -5.93 15.38
CA THR A 25 -19.07 -4.64 16.05
C THR A 25 -19.96 -4.69 17.30
N ASN A 26 -20.65 -5.81 17.55
CA ASN A 26 -21.58 -5.94 18.70
C ASN A 26 -20.97 -6.58 19.95
N ASP A 27 -19.75 -7.13 19.89
CA ASP A 27 -19.05 -7.62 21.08
C ASP A 27 -18.14 -6.55 21.67
N GLY A 28 -18.76 -5.63 22.41
CA GLY A 28 -18.06 -4.75 23.33
C GLY A 28 -17.47 -5.53 24.50
N ASN A 29 -16.32 -6.18 24.30
CA ASN A 29 -15.31 -6.35 25.35
C ASN A 29 -13.95 -6.71 24.74
N VAL A 30 -12.95 -5.87 24.99
CA VAL A 30 -11.56 -6.13 24.63
C VAL A 30 -11.06 -7.29 25.49
N THR A 31 -10.88 -8.47 24.89
CA THR A 31 -9.88 -9.42 25.33
C THR A 31 -9.44 -10.25 24.12
N THR A 32 -8.20 -10.05 23.71
CA THR A 32 -7.51 -10.83 22.67
C THR A 32 -7.68 -12.33 22.97
N PRO A 33 -8.34 -13.14 22.13
CA PRO A 33 -8.24 -14.58 22.28
C PRO A 33 -7.00 -15.05 21.54
N ALA A 34 -6.18 -15.79 22.28
CA ALA A 34 -5.06 -16.55 21.78
C ALA A 34 -5.47 -17.37 20.54
N ARG A 35 -4.55 -17.45 19.57
CA ARG A 35 -4.59 -18.42 18.48
C ARG A 35 -4.60 -19.83 19.06
N THR A 36 -5.77 -20.35 19.37
CA THR A 36 -5.99 -21.79 19.53
C THR A 36 -6.28 -22.35 18.15
N ASN A 37 -5.29 -23.06 17.60
CA ASN A 37 -5.49 -24.03 16.54
C ASN A 37 -6.54 -25.04 17.02
N THR A 38 -7.77 -24.89 16.56
CA THR A 38 -8.81 -25.90 16.70
C THR A 38 -9.52 -26.04 15.36
N HIS A 39 -9.17 -27.15 14.71
CA HIS A 39 -10.05 -27.97 13.88
C HIS A 39 -10.55 -27.38 12.56
N ASP A 40 -10.22 -28.08 11.47
CA ASP A 40 -10.85 -27.99 10.15
C ASP A 40 -12.36 -27.86 10.28
N SER A 41 -12.88 -26.65 10.09
CA SER A 41 -14.27 -26.43 9.71
C SER A 41 -14.30 -26.44 8.19
N ALA A 42 -15.08 -27.36 7.64
CA ALA A 42 -15.19 -27.62 6.21
C ALA A 42 -15.26 -26.31 5.41
N TYR A 43 -14.40 -26.20 4.40
CA TYR A 43 -14.48 -25.18 3.37
C TYR A 43 -15.91 -25.20 2.78
N SER A 44 -16.75 -24.25 3.20
CA SER A 44 -18.15 -24.11 2.74
C SER A 44 -18.19 -23.23 1.50
N ASP A 45 -19.15 -23.48 0.61
CA ASP A 45 -19.43 -22.65 -0.57
C ASP A 45 -19.64 -21.17 -0.20
N ASP A 46 -20.17 -20.89 1.00
CA ASP A 46 -20.33 -19.53 1.53
C ASP A 46 -19.00 -18.82 1.82
N ASN A 47 -17.97 -19.57 2.24
CA ASN A 47 -16.63 -19.03 2.46
C ASN A 47 -15.92 -18.73 1.14
N ASP A 48 -16.19 -19.55 0.11
CA ASP A 48 -15.65 -19.35 -1.23
C ASP A 48 -16.27 -18.13 -1.91
N ALA A 49 -17.60 -17.97 -1.83
CA ALA A 49 -18.31 -16.79 -2.32
C ALA A 49 -17.85 -15.49 -1.63
N TYR A 50 -17.61 -15.56 -0.31
CA TYR A 50 -17.06 -14.44 0.45
C TYR A 50 -15.64 -14.06 -0.02
N ALA A 51 -14.75 -15.05 -0.17
CA ALA A 51 -13.38 -14.83 -0.64
C ALA A 51 -13.35 -14.29 -2.08
N LEU A 52 -14.23 -14.78 -2.96
CA LEU A 52 -14.40 -14.30 -4.32
C LEU A 52 -14.87 -12.83 -4.34
N GLY A 53 -15.81 -12.46 -3.48
CA GLY A 53 -16.25 -11.06 -3.32
C GLY A 53 -15.12 -10.11 -2.93
N ILE A 54 -14.28 -10.51 -1.97
CA ILE A 54 -13.10 -9.72 -1.57
C ILE A 54 -12.14 -9.56 -2.76
N LEU A 55 -11.82 -10.66 -3.44
CA LEU A 55 -10.91 -10.65 -4.58
C LEU A 55 -11.40 -9.73 -5.70
N LEU A 56 -12.69 -9.76 -6.03
CA LEU A 56 -13.29 -8.88 -7.05
C LEU A 56 -13.27 -7.41 -6.62
N THR A 57 -13.49 -7.12 -5.33
CA THR A 57 -13.42 -5.76 -4.78
C THR A 57 -12.00 -5.19 -4.84
N CYS A 58 -10.99 -6.04 -4.65
CA CYS A 58 -9.58 -5.65 -4.77
C CYS A 58 -9.10 -5.52 -6.23
N CYS A 59 -9.83 -6.06 -7.20
CA CYS A 59 -9.50 -5.96 -8.61
C CYS A 59 -10.12 -4.70 -9.25
N SER A 60 -9.33 -3.96 -10.03
CA SER A 60 -9.89 -2.88 -10.86
C SER A 60 -10.87 -3.43 -11.91
N GLU A 61 -11.83 -2.63 -12.36
CA GLU A 61 -12.86 -3.06 -13.33
C GLU A 61 -12.24 -3.62 -14.63
N SER A 62 -11.06 -3.14 -15.03
CA SER A 62 -10.30 -3.66 -16.18
C SER A 62 -9.76 -5.08 -16.00
N GLN A 63 -9.55 -5.52 -14.75
CA GLN A 63 -9.01 -6.85 -14.42
C GLN A 63 -10.13 -7.86 -14.12
N GLN A 64 -11.30 -7.37 -13.72
CA GLN A 64 -12.48 -8.19 -13.46
C GLN A 64 -12.96 -8.98 -14.69
N GLN A 65 -12.64 -8.53 -15.91
CA GLN A 65 -12.96 -9.26 -17.15
C GLN A 65 -12.28 -10.64 -17.22
N TYR A 66 -11.11 -10.81 -16.60
CA TYR A 66 -10.37 -12.08 -16.60
C TYR A 66 -10.94 -13.11 -15.63
N VAL A 67 -11.85 -12.66 -14.76
CA VAL A 67 -12.44 -13.43 -13.65
C VAL A 67 -13.95 -13.57 -13.83
N ALA A 68 -14.49 -13.02 -14.92
CA ALA A 68 -15.93 -12.87 -15.14
C ALA A 68 -16.70 -14.21 -15.22
N GLU A 69 -15.99 -15.29 -15.56
CA GLU A 69 -16.53 -16.63 -15.72
C GLU A 69 -16.20 -17.58 -14.57
N ALA A 70 -15.37 -17.15 -13.61
CA ALA A 70 -15.00 -17.98 -12.46
C ALA A 70 -16.17 -18.09 -11.48
N ASP A 71 -16.51 -19.32 -11.11
CA ASP A 71 -17.59 -19.60 -10.15
C ASP A 71 -17.05 -19.75 -8.73
N THR A 72 -15.74 -19.97 -8.59
CA THR A 72 -15.07 -20.11 -7.30
C THR A 72 -13.90 -19.14 -7.12
N TYR A 73 -13.56 -18.86 -5.86
CA TYR A 73 -12.33 -18.12 -5.52
C TYR A 73 -11.09 -18.79 -6.11
N GLY A 74 -11.02 -20.13 -6.05
CA GLY A 74 -9.89 -20.89 -6.58
C GLY A 74 -9.71 -20.72 -8.09
N GLU A 75 -10.80 -20.78 -8.86
CA GLU A 75 -10.80 -20.55 -10.31
C GLU A 75 -10.44 -19.10 -10.64
N ALA A 76 -11.01 -18.15 -9.90
CA ALA A 76 -10.79 -16.74 -10.06
C ALA A 76 -9.31 -16.38 -9.86
N TRP A 77 -8.72 -16.89 -8.78
CA TRP A 77 -7.30 -16.72 -8.48
C TRP A 77 -6.42 -17.38 -9.54
N CYS A 78 -6.73 -18.61 -9.95
CA CYS A 78 -5.98 -19.31 -10.99
C CYS A 78 -6.04 -18.57 -12.34
N ALA A 79 -7.18 -17.98 -12.70
CA ALA A 79 -7.33 -17.22 -13.93
C ALA A 79 -6.49 -15.93 -13.92
N LEU A 80 -6.52 -15.20 -12.80
CA LEU A 80 -5.66 -14.02 -12.60
C LEU A 80 -4.18 -14.40 -12.63
N ALA A 81 -3.79 -15.43 -11.89
CA ALA A 81 -2.42 -15.93 -11.89
C ALA A 81 -1.99 -16.33 -13.31
N LYS A 82 -2.84 -17.04 -14.06
CA LYS A 82 -2.54 -17.44 -15.43
C LYS A 82 -2.30 -16.24 -16.36
N HIS A 83 -2.99 -15.13 -16.14
CA HIS A 83 -2.89 -13.93 -16.97
C HIS A 83 -1.73 -13.01 -16.56
N HIS A 84 -1.49 -12.84 -15.26
CA HIS A 84 -0.53 -11.88 -14.72
C HIS A 84 0.83 -12.46 -14.36
N GLU A 85 0.93 -13.77 -14.17
CA GLU A 85 2.19 -14.39 -13.83
C GLU A 85 3.15 -14.34 -15.04
N PRO A 86 4.36 -13.79 -14.86
CA PRO A 86 5.35 -13.67 -15.93
C PRO A 86 5.82 -15.05 -16.38
N LYS A 87 5.35 -15.50 -17.55
CA LYS A 87 5.62 -16.84 -18.09
C LYS A 87 6.70 -16.85 -19.17
N THR A 88 6.90 -15.72 -19.85
CA THR A 88 7.83 -15.70 -20.97
C THR A 88 9.25 -15.38 -20.50
N ARG A 89 10.24 -15.86 -21.26
CA ARG A 89 11.66 -15.48 -21.03
C ARG A 89 11.85 -13.96 -21.11
N VAL A 90 11.02 -13.25 -21.87
CA VAL A 90 11.06 -11.79 -21.98
C VAL A 90 10.61 -11.15 -20.68
N ASP A 91 9.51 -11.61 -20.08
CA ASP A 91 9.01 -11.11 -18.80
C ASP A 91 10.01 -11.38 -17.66
N ARG A 92 10.65 -12.54 -17.69
CA ARG A 92 11.73 -12.89 -16.76
C ARG A 92 12.91 -11.92 -16.90
N LEU A 93 13.38 -11.66 -18.12
CA LEU A 93 14.47 -10.70 -18.37
C LEU A 93 14.09 -9.28 -17.96
N ALA A 94 12.85 -8.86 -18.19
CA ALA A 94 12.34 -7.58 -17.75
C ALA A 94 12.33 -7.48 -16.22
N THR A 95 11.90 -8.53 -15.52
CA THR A 95 11.88 -8.58 -14.05
C THR A 95 13.29 -8.58 -13.46
N LEU A 96 14.23 -9.34 -14.05
CA LEU A 96 15.64 -9.29 -13.66
C LEU A 96 16.23 -7.90 -13.87
N SER A 97 15.93 -7.26 -14.99
CA SER A 97 16.35 -5.89 -15.26
C SER A 97 15.76 -4.92 -14.23
N GLU A 98 14.48 -5.04 -13.89
CA GLU A 98 13.84 -4.25 -12.84
C GLU A 98 14.57 -4.44 -11.50
N TYR A 99 14.85 -5.69 -11.10
CA TYR A 99 15.57 -6.01 -9.87
C TYR A 99 16.97 -5.40 -9.78
N PHE A 100 17.79 -5.53 -10.83
CA PHE A 100 19.16 -4.99 -10.85
C PHE A 100 19.21 -3.47 -11.04
N ASN A 101 18.16 -2.86 -11.60
CA ASN A 101 18.09 -1.41 -11.79
C ASN A 101 17.30 -0.70 -10.68
N MET A 102 16.66 -1.44 -9.77
CA MET A 102 16.00 -0.86 -8.61
C MET A 102 16.98 -0.01 -7.80
N LYS A 103 16.49 1.15 -7.39
CA LYS A 103 17.15 2.08 -6.48
C LYS A 103 16.07 2.65 -5.57
N TRP A 104 16.45 2.95 -4.33
CA TRP A 104 15.56 3.67 -3.43
C TRP A 104 15.78 5.18 -3.59
N ASN A 105 14.69 5.92 -3.80
CA ASN A 105 14.71 7.37 -3.79
C ASN A 105 13.99 7.93 -2.55
N THR A 106 14.78 8.30 -1.54
CA THR A 106 14.29 8.84 -0.26
C THR A 106 13.44 10.11 -0.38
N LYS A 107 13.51 10.81 -1.52
CA LYS A 107 12.71 12.02 -1.78
C LYS A 107 11.34 11.72 -2.38
N GLN A 108 11.19 10.58 -3.04
CA GLN A 108 9.98 10.20 -3.78
C GLN A 108 9.14 9.16 -3.04
N GLU A 109 9.78 8.22 -2.35
CA GLU A 109 9.09 7.13 -1.67
C GLU A 109 9.68 6.89 -0.27
N SER A 110 8.81 6.55 0.67
CA SER A 110 9.21 6.15 2.02
C SER A 110 9.85 4.76 2.00
N LEU A 111 10.62 4.40 3.03
CA LEU A 111 11.22 3.08 3.13
C LEU A 111 10.16 1.94 3.03
N PRO A 112 9.01 2.00 3.71
CA PRO A 112 7.99 0.94 3.60
C PRO A 112 7.49 0.72 2.17
N GLN A 113 7.25 1.80 1.42
CA GLN A 113 6.83 1.73 0.02
C GLN A 113 7.90 1.10 -0.86
N PHE A 114 9.17 1.49 -0.65
CA PHE A 114 10.30 0.89 -1.36
C PHE A 114 10.43 -0.62 -1.07
N LEU A 115 10.32 -1.03 0.20
CA LEU A 115 10.43 -2.43 0.61
C LEU A 115 9.28 -3.27 0.04
N GLU A 116 8.07 -2.75 0.02
CA GLU A 116 6.92 -3.43 -0.61
C GLU A 116 7.17 -3.65 -2.10
N ARG A 117 7.66 -2.63 -2.81
CA ARG A 117 8.00 -2.72 -4.23
C ARG A 117 9.14 -3.73 -4.47
N TYR A 118 10.14 -3.77 -3.58
CA TYR A 118 11.22 -4.75 -3.62
C TYR A 118 10.72 -6.18 -3.44
N GLU A 119 9.85 -6.41 -2.45
CA GLU A 119 9.23 -7.72 -2.20
C GLU A 119 8.35 -8.18 -3.36
N ILE A 120 7.64 -7.26 -4.02
CA ILE A 120 6.86 -7.57 -5.23
C ILE A 120 7.80 -8.08 -6.34
N VAL A 121 8.93 -7.41 -6.58
CA VAL A 121 9.90 -7.86 -7.61
C VAL A 121 10.51 -9.22 -7.25
N LEU A 122 10.86 -9.44 -5.98
CA LEU A 122 11.34 -10.76 -5.51
C LEU A 122 10.30 -11.86 -5.72
N ARG A 123 9.02 -11.57 -5.46
CA ARG A 123 7.92 -12.51 -5.68
C ARG A 123 7.77 -12.85 -7.16
N LYS A 124 7.87 -11.85 -8.05
CA LYS A 124 7.87 -12.07 -9.51
C LYS A 124 9.03 -12.95 -9.95
N LEU A 125 10.25 -12.71 -9.45
CA LEU A 125 11.42 -13.54 -9.76
C LEU A 125 11.22 -15.00 -9.32
N LYS A 126 10.75 -15.21 -8.09
CA LYS A 126 10.45 -16.55 -7.58
C LYS A 126 9.38 -17.26 -8.43
N ALA A 127 8.33 -16.54 -8.83
CA ALA A 127 7.29 -17.05 -9.72
C ALA A 127 7.83 -17.41 -11.12
N SER A 128 8.79 -16.65 -11.64
CA SER A 128 9.48 -16.97 -12.91
C SER A 128 10.48 -18.14 -12.82
N GLY A 129 10.63 -18.77 -11.66
CA GLY A 129 11.55 -19.88 -11.43
C GLY A 129 13.01 -19.45 -11.20
N ASP A 130 13.25 -18.16 -10.92
CA ASP A 130 14.58 -17.67 -10.55
C ASP A 130 14.87 -17.96 -9.08
N ALA A 131 15.90 -18.78 -8.84
CA ALA A 131 16.45 -19.00 -7.52
C ALA A 131 17.45 -17.88 -7.19
N VAL A 132 16.98 -16.83 -6.52
CA VAL A 132 17.85 -15.81 -5.92
C VAL A 132 18.20 -16.26 -4.50
N HIS A 133 19.50 -16.37 -4.21
CA HIS A 133 19.96 -16.76 -2.87
C HIS A 133 19.65 -15.66 -1.85
N ASP A 134 19.20 -16.04 -0.65
CA ASP A 134 18.76 -15.09 0.38
C ASP A 134 19.88 -14.10 0.79
N SER A 135 21.15 -14.53 0.78
CA SER A 135 22.27 -13.60 1.00
C SER A 135 22.34 -12.51 -0.06
N MET A 136 22.14 -12.85 -1.34
CA MET A 136 22.14 -11.86 -2.43
C MET A 136 20.96 -10.90 -2.32
N VAL A 137 19.81 -11.39 -1.85
CA VAL A 137 18.63 -10.55 -1.59
C VAL A 137 18.94 -9.49 -0.53
N VAL A 138 19.61 -9.87 0.55
CA VAL A 138 20.00 -8.95 1.61
C VAL A 138 21.11 -8.02 1.14
N ASP A 139 22.18 -8.54 0.54
CA ASP A 139 23.32 -7.74 0.07
C ASP A 139 22.86 -6.68 -0.93
N ARG A 140 21.98 -7.07 -1.86
CA ARG A 140 21.41 -6.15 -2.84
C ARG A 140 20.54 -5.08 -2.18
N LEU A 141 19.74 -5.45 -1.17
CA LEU A 141 18.95 -4.49 -0.41
C LEU A 141 19.84 -3.46 0.28
N LEU A 142 20.91 -3.91 0.94
CA LEU A 142 21.86 -3.06 1.64
C LEU A 142 22.63 -2.12 0.69
N ASP A 143 22.96 -2.58 -0.51
CA ASP A 143 23.63 -1.79 -1.57
C ASP A 143 22.76 -0.61 -2.07
N MET A 144 21.44 -0.76 -2.04
CA MET A 144 20.51 0.29 -2.47
C MET A 144 20.23 1.35 -1.40
N LEU A 145 20.74 1.17 -0.17
CA LEU A 145 20.46 2.09 0.92
C LEU A 145 21.28 3.38 0.82
N PRO A 146 20.69 4.52 1.23
CA PRO A 146 21.41 5.77 1.32
C PRO A 146 22.44 5.71 2.46
N TRP A 147 23.49 6.53 2.36
CA TRP A 147 24.61 6.51 3.32
C TRP A 147 24.15 6.69 4.77
N GLN A 148 23.08 7.46 4.99
CA GLN A 148 22.48 7.73 6.29
C GLN A 148 22.01 6.47 7.02
N MET A 149 21.80 5.36 6.32
CA MET A 149 21.33 4.09 6.88
C MET A 149 22.40 2.98 6.93
N ARG A 150 23.68 3.31 6.64
CA ARG A 150 24.78 2.33 6.65
C ARG A 150 25.03 1.64 7.98
N ALA A 151 24.58 2.21 9.10
CA ALA A 151 24.63 1.57 10.40
C ALA A 151 24.00 0.16 10.36
N VAL A 152 22.92 -0.02 9.58
CA VAL A 152 22.26 -1.32 9.40
C VAL A 152 23.20 -2.34 8.76
N THR A 153 23.99 -1.95 7.75
CA THR A 153 24.95 -2.85 7.10
C THR A 153 25.96 -3.42 8.10
N HIS A 154 26.46 -2.59 9.01
CA HIS A 154 27.37 -3.05 10.08
C HIS A 154 26.67 -3.95 11.09
N GLN A 155 25.43 -3.63 11.48
CA GLN A 155 24.62 -4.48 12.35
C GLN A 155 24.40 -5.85 11.71
N VAL A 156 24.03 -5.89 10.43
CA VAL A 156 23.81 -7.14 9.67
C VAL A 156 25.07 -7.99 9.59
N HIS A 157 26.23 -7.37 9.38
CA HIS A 157 27.50 -8.10 9.35
C HIS A 157 27.89 -8.70 10.71
N ALA A 158 27.51 -8.05 11.81
CA ALA A 158 27.79 -8.51 13.18
C ALA A 158 26.81 -9.59 13.69
N MET A 159 25.71 -9.85 12.97
CA MET A 159 24.71 -10.86 13.35
C MET A 159 25.12 -12.28 12.95
N PRO A 160 24.55 -13.32 13.61
CA PRO A 160 24.68 -14.71 13.15
C PRO A 160 24.21 -14.87 11.70
N MET A 161 24.87 -15.74 10.93
CA MET A 161 24.58 -15.93 9.50
C MET A 161 23.10 -16.18 9.19
N ALA A 162 22.44 -17.05 9.98
CA ALA A 162 21.02 -17.36 9.83
C ALA A 162 20.09 -16.14 9.98
N GLN A 163 20.48 -15.14 10.77
CA GLN A 163 19.72 -13.91 10.97
C GLN A 163 20.11 -12.84 9.93
N SER A 164 21.40 -12.77 9.58
CA SER A 164 21.92 -11.80 8.61
C SER A 164 21.36 -12.00 7.20
N GLN A 165 21.03 -13.25 6.82
CA GLN A 165 20.47 -13.58 5.51
C GLN A 165 18.93 -13.54 5.49
N ASN A 166 18.29 -13.33 6.64
CA ASN A 166 16.83 -13.30 6.73
C ASN A 166 16.31 -11.89 6.43
N LEU A 167 15.66 -11.72 5.27
CA LEU A 167 15.07 -10.45 4.84
C LEU A 167 14.10 -9.86 5.88
N ALA A 168 13.32 -10.69 6.57
CA ALA A 168 12.37 -10.21 7.58
C ALA A 168 13.09 -9.61 8.80
N THR A 169 14.19 -10.24 9.24
CA THR A 169 15.03 -9.71 10.32
C THR A 169 15.68 -8.39 9.93
N VAL A 170 16.27 -8.34 8.73
CA VAL A 170 16.90 -7.12 8.20
C VAL A 170 15.89 -6.00 8.01
N ARG A 171 14.67 -6.31 7.56
CA ARG A 171 13.57 -5.35 7.44
C ARG A 171 13.25 -4.66 8.76
N VAL A 172 13.16 -5.39 9.86
CA VAL A 172 12.88 -4.81 11.18
C VAL A 172 13.97 -3.83 11.59
N LEU A 173 15.25 -4.17 11.36
CA LEU A 173 16.37 -3.27 11.65
C LEU A 173 16.32 -2.01 10.77
N LEU A 174 16.05 -2.18 9.47
CA LEU A 174 15.92 -1.06 8.54
C LEU A 174 14.81 -0.10 8.95
N GLU A 175 13.64 -0.62 9.33
CA GLU A 175 12.52 0.21 9.77
C GLU A 175 12.84 0.95 11.09
N ALA A 176 13.57 0.33 12.01
CA ALA A 176 14.00 0.96 13.26
C ALA A 176 14.99 2.11 13.00
N GLU A 177 16.02 1.88 12.18
CA GLU A 177 17.01 2.88 11.80
C GLU A 177 16.40 3.99 10.96
N TYR A 178 15.48 3.69 10.04
CA TYR A 178 14.75 4.70 9.27
C TYR A 178 13.95 5.63 10.18
N LYS A 179 13.25 5.08 11.18
CA LYS A 179 12.55 5.90 12.18
C LYS A 179 13.52 6.77 12.99
N ALA A 180 14.71 6.26 13.33
CA ALA A 180 15.74 7.04 14.02
C ALA A 180 16.33 8.15 13.14
N ALA A 181 16.58 7.87 11.86
CA ALA A 181 17.07 8.82 10.87
C ALA A 181 16.05 9.95 10.60
N ILE A 182 14.74 9.64 10.62
CA ILE A 182 13.69 10.66 10.57
C ILE A 182 13.71 11.53 11.82
N ARG A 183 13.76 10.91 13.02
CA ARG A 183 13.76 11.67 14.30
C ARG A 183 14.95 12.61 14.44
N SER A 184 16.12 12.19 13.94
CA SER A 184 17.34 13.00 13.94
C SER A 184 17.38 14.06 12.84
N GLY A 185 16.43 14.05 11.89
CA GLY A 185 16.42 14.94 10.74
C GLY A 185 17.42 14.56 9.63
N ALA A 186 18.10 13.42 9.75
CA ALA A 186 19.02 12.91 8.73
C ALA A 186 18.30 12.46 7.44
N LEU A 187 17.03 12.05 7.57
CA LEU A 187 16.14 11.75 6.45
C LEU A 187 14.82 12.52 6.59
N THR A 188 14.30 12.99 5.47
CA THR A 188 12.96 13.56 5.38
C THR A 188 12.00 12.46 4.93
N ASN A 189 10.93 12.21 5.68
CA ASN A 189 9.88 11.33 5.18
C ASN A 189 9.17 12.04 4.02
N PRO A 190 9.18 11.48 2.79
CA PRO A 190 8.37 12.05 1.72
C PRO A 190 6.93 11.95 2.19
N LYS A 191 6.24 13.10 2.27
CA LYS A 191 4.81 13.11 2.56
C LYS A 191 4.16 12.20 1.53
N SER A 192 3.44 11.17 1.98
CA SER A 192 2.59 10.37 1.12
C SER A 192 1.65 11.35 0.44
N GLY A 193 1.97 11.73 -0.79
CA GLY A 193 1.12 12.56 -1.60
C GLY A 193 -0.06 11.70 -2.03
N ASN A 194 -1.04 11.55 -1.14
CA ASN A 194 -2.39 11.36 -1.63
C ASN A 194 -2.67 12.61 -2.47
N ASN A 195 -2.98 12.39 -3.75
CA ASN A 195 -3.31 13.45 -4.71
C ASN A 195 -4.55 14.28 -4.28
N ASP A 196 -5.17 13.94 -3.15
CA ASP A 196 -6.34 14.58 -2.57
C ASP A 196 -6.01 15.91 -1.84
N ASP A 197 -4.75 16.14 -1.45
CA ASP A 197 -4.37 17.38 -0.73
C ASP A 197 -4.22 18.60 -1.65
N HIS A 198 -4.13 18.39 -2.97
CA HIS A 198 -4.19 19.49 -3.93
C HIS A 198 -5.61 20.09 -4.07
N ALA A 199 -6.65 19.43 -3.56
CA ALA A 199 -8.00 19.98 -3.54
C ALA A 199 -8.25 20.96 -2.38
N LEU A 200 -7.40 20.95 -1.33
CA LEU A 200 -7.54 21.84 -0.16
C LEU A 200 -6.49 22.95 -0.07
N LEU A 201 -5.46 22.91 -0.92
CA LEU A 201 -4.62 24.08 -1.19
C LEU A 201 -5.28 24.98 -2.24
N ALA A 202 -6.53 25.40 -1.97
CA ALA A 202 -6.99 26.67 -2.50
C ALA A 202 -5.95 27.70 -2.04
N THR A 203 -5.17 28.22 -2.98
CA THR A 203 -4.15 29.25 -2.77
C THR A 203 -4.71 30.31 -1.83
N VAL A 204 -4.38 30.21 -0.54
CA VAL A 204 -4.83 31.18 0.45
C VAL A 204 -4.17 32.47 0.03
N LYS A 205 -4.95 33.37 -0.58
CA LYS A 205 -4.47 34.64 -1.10
C LYS A 205 -3.67 35.34 0.01
N PRO A 206 -2.40 35.70 -0.22
CA PRO A 206 -1.55 36.26 0.82
C PRO A 206 -2.08 37.66 1.19
N GLY A 207 -2.67 37.80 2.38
CA GLY A 207 -3.11 39.08 2.92
C GLY A 207 -4.45 39.05 3.65
N LYS A 208 -4.72 40.12 4.40
CA LYS A 208 -6.05 40.42 4.94
C LYS A 208 -6.82 41.28 3.93
N CYS A 209 -8.11 41.07 3.78
CA CYS A 209 -8.99 41.92 2.97
C CYS A 209 -8.97 43.37 3.48
N ASN A 210 -8.78 44.35 2.59
CA ASN A 210 -8.70 45.78 2.94
C ASN A 210 -10.03 46.42 3.42
N TRP A 211 -11.14 45.69 3.34
CA TRP A 211 -12.47 46.12 3.78
C TRP A 211 -12.91 45.51 5.10
N CYS A 212 -12.81 44.17 5.22
CA CYS A 212 -13.29 43.43 6.40
C CYS A 212 -12.17 42.84 7.28
N GLN A 213 -10.91 42.96 6.87
CA GLN A 213 -9.72 42.45 7.57
C GLN A 213 -9.64 40.93 7.76
N HIS A 214 -10.54 40.15 7.14
CA HIS A 214 -10.47 38.70 7.12
C HIS A 214 -9.55 38.19 5.99
N LYS A 215 -8.88 37.06 6.21
CA LYS A 215 -8.02 36.39 5.22
C LYS A 215 -8.86 35.58 4.22
N GLY A 216 -8.26 35.19 3.10
CA GLY A 216 -8.85 34.25 2.13
C GLY A 216 -9.60 34.88 0.95
N HIS A 217 -9.76 36.21 0.90
CA HIS A 217 -10.37 36.92 -0.23
C HIS A 217 -9.82 38.37 -0.35
N TRP A 218 -9.91 38.95 -1.55
CA TRP A 218 -9.58 40.37 -1.79
C TRP A 218 -10.78 41.28 -1.55
N GLU A 219 -10.56 42.60 -1.42
CA GLU A 219 -11.65 43.58 -1.26
C GLU A 219 -12.71 43.49 -2.37
N ALA A 220 -12.30 43.18 -3.61
CA ALA A 220 -13.20 42.99 -4.74
C ALA A 220 -14.20 41.82 -4.53
N GLU A 221 -13.78 40.80 -3.78
CA GLU A 221 -14.55 39.59 -3.49
C GLU A 221 -15.19 39.64 -2.08
N CYS A 222 -15.18 40.81 -1.43
CA CYS A 222 -15.64 40.95 -0.07
C CYS A 222 -17.17 40.94 0.01
N ARG A 223 -17.73 39.84 0.50
CA ARG A 223 -19.17 39.70 0.75
C ARG A 223 -19.72 40.77 1.69
N SER A 224 -18.92 41.26 2.65
CA SER A 224 -19.32 42.36 3.55
C SER A 224 -19.45 43.69 2.81
N LYS A 225 -18.62 43.95 1.78
CA LYS A 225 -18.69 45.14 0.93
C LYS A 225 -19.92 45.06 0.01
N GLN A 226 -20.14 43.90 -0.61
CA GLN A 226 -21.33 43.65 -1.45
C GLN A 226 -22.64 43.75 -0.65
N ALA A 227 -22.62 43.37 0.63
CA ALA A 227 -23.75 43.52 1.54
C ALA A 227 -23.90 44.94 2.15
N GLY A 228 -23.13 45.93 1.69
CA GLY A 228 -23.26 47.33 2.12
C GLY A 228 -22.81 47.62 3.56
N ARG A 229 -22.04 46.72 4.19
CA ARG A 229 -21.58 46.92 5.58
C ARG A 229 -20.41 47.91 5.65
N PRO A 230 -20.33 48.73 6.71
CA PRO A 230 -19.27 49.72 6.86
C PRO A 230 -17.88 49.07 6.93
N ARG A 231 -16.89 49.80 6.42
CA ARG A 231 -15.48 49.37 6.40
C ARG A 231 -14.95 49.20 7.83
N ARG A 232 -14.23 48.10 8.09
CA ARG A 232 -13.54 47.91 9.37
C ARG A 232 -12.22 48.70 9.41
N PRO A 233 -11.91 49.39 10.52
CA PRO A 233 -10.60 50.01 10.71
C PRO A 233 -9.49 48.95 10.65
N LYS A 234 -8.30 49.37 10.23
CA LYS A 234 -7.12 48.51 10.08
C LYS A 234 -6.59 48.06 11.44
#